data_AF-A0A3C0M8X6-F1
#
_entry.id   AF-A0A3C0M8X6-F1
#
_cell.length_a   1.000
_cell.length_b   1.000
_cell.length_c   1.000
_cell.angle_alpha   90.00
_cell.angle_beta   90.00
_cell.angle_gamma   90.00
#
_symmetry.space_group_name_H-M   'P 1'
#
loop_
_entity.id
_entity.type
_entity.pdbx_description
1 polymer ?
#
loop_
_entity_poly.entity_id
_entity_poly.type
_entity_poly.pdbx_seq_one_letter_code
_entity_poly.pdbx_strand_id
1 'polypeptide(L)'
;MTHRVSLSLRSIRVVAALITVSLLAACGPSTVMADKSRRFDQATAAYDAGDFETAFRIWRTLADENDLAAMRNAGHMLRKGLGVERDFERALDYYTEAARKGLVLAMANVAEMHFNGEGTLKDPEEAARWYALAANGGLSIAMVKLAELYEQGLGVPKDPERARALYERAARNGFVPAQGKVGQSAGSASTAPAPALAKPAVAAGESISALSLQSGMVIGKPVVEAGDRKRGKREPAGETPMVDVPPKPKAAAKPRRVNVPPMEPLNPAAAATLAPQDGHLLQAGWTAYQAGQQSDALRLWRGPAVKGVAEAQYRVGYMYERGQATGTDLIEAFRWYKLGAGQQNAAASAALERVSAQLSPAERAIAESLVAGGAQTPKP
;
A
#
# COMPACT_ATOMS: atom_id res chain seq x y z
N MET A 1 -35.97 -42.99 -55.93
CA MET A 1 -34.94 -42.30 -55.13
C MET A 1 -35.39 -40.88 -54.86
N THR A 2 -35.70 -40.54 -53.59
CA THR A 2 -35.62 -39.21 -52.95
C THR A 2 -36.49 -39.23 -51.68
N HIS A 3 -35.91 -39.63 -50.54
CA HIS A 3 -36.55 -39.41 -49.23
C HIS A 3 -36.25 -37.97 -48.80
N ARG A 4 -37.26 -37.08 -48.86
CA ARG A 4 -37.21 -35.77 -48.21
C ARG A 4 -37.40 -35.97 -46.70
N VAL A 5 -36.38 -35.65 -45.93
CA VAL A 5 -36.46 -35.59 -44.46
C VAL A 5 -37.12 -34.26 -44.09
N SER A 6 -38.38 -34.29 -43.67
CA SER A 6 -39.08 -33.12 -43.12
C SER A 6 -38.69 -32.92 -41.66
N LEU A 7 -37.67 -32.09 -41.39
CA LEU A 7 -37.40 -31.63 -40.02
C LEU A 7 -38.49 -30.63 -39.59
N SER A 8 -39.22 -30.97 -38.53
CA SER A 8 -40.19 -30.09 -37.88
C SER A 8 -39.51 -28.83 -37.33
N LEU A 9 -40.17 -27.67 -37.49
CA LEU A 9 -39.74 -26.37 -36.95
C LEU A 9 -39.49 -26.38 -35.42
N ARG A 10 -40.09 -27.33 -34.69
CA ARG A 10 -39.82 -27.53 -33.25
C ARG A 10 -38.43 -28.12 -33.02
N SER A 11 -37.98 -29.04 -33.87
CA SER A 11 -36.65 -29.67 -33.79
C SER A 11 -35.53 -28.68 -34.10
N ILE A 12 -35.76 -27.75 -35.04
CA ILE A 12 -34.78 -26.69 -35.39
C ILE A 12 -34.63 -25.69 -34.23
N ARG A 13 -35.73 -25.32 -33.54
CA ARG A 13 -35.67 -24.41 -32.38
C ARG A 13 -34.99 -25.03 -31.16
N VAL A 14 -35.17 -26.33 -30.93
CA VAL A 14 -34.48 -27.05 -29.84
C VAL A 14 -32.99 -27.20 -30.13
N VAL A 15 -32.61 -27.50 -31.38
CA VAL A 15 -31.20 -27.58 -31.79
C VAL A 15 -30.52 -26.19 -31.74
N ALA A 16 -31.20 -25.13 -32.18
CA ALA A 16 -30.67 -23.76 -32.08
C ALA A 16 -30.51 -23.29 -30.62
N ALA A 17 -31.43 -23.65 -29.72
CA ALA A 17 -31.33 -23.36 -28.29
C ALA A 17 -30.21 -24.17 -27.58
N LEU A 18 -29.94 -25.39 -28.01
CA LEU A 18 -28.82 -26.20 -27.50
C LEU A 18 -27.46 -25.69 -27.99
N ILE A 19 -27.39 -25.13 -29.20
CA ILE A 19 -26.17 -24.49 -29.73
C ILE A 19 -25.89 -23.17 -29.00
N THR A 20 -26.90 -22.36 -28.68
CA THR A 20 -26.69 -21.12 -27.91
C THR A 20 -26.36 -21.38 -26.44
N VAL A 21 -26.91 -22.43 -25.82
CA VAL A 21 -26.55 -22.83 -24.44
C VAL A 21 -25.14 -23.45 -24.39
N SER A 22 -24.69 -24.14 -25.45
CA SER A 22 -23.32 -24.69 -25.51
C SER A 22 -22.25 -23.63 -25.80
N LEU A 23 -22.59 -22.53 -26.50
CA LEU A 23 -21.64 -21.43 -26.74
C LEU A 23 -21.44 -20.51 -25.51
N LEU A 24 -22.39 -20.48 -24.57
CA LEU A 24 -22.28 -19.68 -23.35
C LEU A 24 -21.51 -20.38 -22.20
N ALA A 25 -21.23 -21.68 -22.34
CA ALA A 25 -20.61 -22.48 -21.28
C ALA A 25 -19.06 -22.54 -21.33
N ALA A 26 -18.40 -21.84 -22.26
CA ALA A 26 -16.96 -21.94 -22.47
C ALA A 26 -16.11 -20.81 -21.85
N CYS A 27 -16.71 -19.76 -21.30
CA CYS A 27 -15.97 -18.68 -20.63
C CYS A 27 -15.88 -18.95 -19.11
N GLY A 28 -15.14 -19.99 -18.74
CA GLY A 28 -14.87 -20.31 -17.34
C GLY A 28 -13.79 -19.39 -16.73
N PRO A 29 -13.68 -19.29 -15.40
CA PRO A 29 -12.61 -18.52 -14.74
C PRO A 29 -11.19 -18.93 -15.18
N SER A 30 -11.00 -20.16 -15.65
CA SER A 30 -9.73 -20.67 -16.19
C SER A 30 -9.30 -20.00 -17.50
N THR A 31 -10.21 -19.53 -18.35
CA THR A 31 -9.85 -18.85 -19.61
C THR A 31 -9.46 -17.40 -19.36
N VAL A 32 -10.11 -16.72 -18.41
CA VAL A 32 -9.80 -15.34 -18.00
C VAL A 32 -8.43 -15.26 -17.30
N MET A 33 -8.13 -16.19 -16.40
CA MET A 33 -6.81 -16.25 -15.74
C MET A 33 -5.67 -16.52 -16.73
N ALA A 34 -5.92 -17.39 -17.72
CA ALA A 34 -4.95 -17.67 -18.79
C ALA A 34 -4.72 -16.46 -19.71
N ASP A 35 -5.74 -15.64 -19.94
CA ASP A 35 -5.63 -14.40 -20.71
C ASP A 35 -4.81 -13.32 -19.96
N LYS A 36 -5.09 -13.13 -18.67
CA LYS A 36 -4.32 -12.19 -17.82
C LYS A 36 -2.84 -12.53 -17.76
N SER A 37 -2.51 -13.80 -17.51
CA SER A 37 -1.11 -14.27 -17.48
C SER A 37 -0.40 -13.99 -18.81
N ARG A 38 -1.04 -14.31 -19.94
CA ARG A 38 -0.46 -14.07 -21.26
C ARG A 38 -0.23 -12.58 -21.54
N ARG A 39 -1.18 -11.72 -21.19
CA ARG A 39 -1.03 -10.26 -21.32
C ARG A 39 0.10 -9.75 -20.44
N PHE A 40 0.26 -10.28 -19.22
CA PHE A 40 1.35 -9.90 -18.33
C PHE A 40 2.71 -10.30 -18.91
N ASP A 41 2.83 -11.51 -19.45
CA ASP A 41 4.06 -11.98 -20.11
C ASP A 41 4.38 -11.13 -21.35
N GLN A 42 3.36 -10.77 -22.14
CA GLN A 42 3.52 -9.88 -23.29
C GLN A 42 4.02 -8.49 -22.86
N ALA A 43 3.47 -7.93 -21.78
CA ALA A 43 3.91 -6.63 -21.25
C ALA A 43 5.37 -6.70 -20.76
N THR A 44 5.74 -7.80 -20.11
CA THR A 44 7.10 -8.04 -19.63
C THR A 44 8.07 -8.15 -20.80
N ALA A 45 7.72 -8.93 -21.84
CA ALA A 45 8.53 -9.04 -23.05
C ALA A 45 8.66 -7.70 -23.79
N ALA A 46 7.60 -6.89 -23.84
CA ALA A 46 7.66 -5.55 -24.42
C ALA A 46 8.59 -4.63 -23.63
N TYR A 47 8.51 -4.67 -22.29
CA TYR A 47 9.39 -3.91 -21.41
C TYR A 47 10.87 -4.30 -21.61
N ASP A 48 11.17 -5.59 -21.65
CA ASP A 48 12.52 -6.11 -21.87
C ASP A 48 13.06 -5.78 -23.26
N ALA A 49 12.18 -5.65 -24.26
CA ALA A 49 12.52 -5.19 -25.61
C ALA A 49 12.66 -3.66 -25.73
N GLY A 50 12.37 -2.91 -24.67
CA GLY A 50 12.38 -1.44 -24.67
C GLY A 50 11.13 -0.78 -25.26
N ASP A 51 10.11 -1.55 -25.63
CA ASP A 51 8.79 -1.05 -26.03
C ASP A 51 7.96 -0.71 -24.78
N PHE A 52 8.36 0.40 -24.14
CA PHE A 52 7.77 0.86 -22.89
C PHE A 52 6.32 1.33 -23.05
N GLU A 53 5.94 1.87 -24.22
CA GLU A 53 4.57 2.32 -24.44
C GLU A 53 3.60 1.14 -24.47
N THR A 54 3.95 0.05 -25.17
CA THR A 54 3.16 -1.18 -25.16
C THR A 54 3.11 -1.81 -23.77
N ALA A 55 4.25 -1.89 -23.08
CA ALA A 55 4.31 -2.45 -21.73
C ALA A 55 3.40 -1.67 -20.76
N PHE A 56 3.50 -0.33 -20.77
CA PHE A 56 2.67 0.53 -19.91
C PHE A 56 1.19 0.37 -20.23
N ARG A 57 0.83 0.40 -21.52
CA ARG A 57 -0.57 0.24 -21.95
C ARG A 57 -1.16 -1.07 -21.43
N ILE A 58 -0.43 -2.19 -21.54
CA ILE A 58 -0.92 -3.49 -21.09
C ILE A 58 -0.97 -3.56 -19.56
N TRP A 59 0.10 -3.20 -18.84
CA TRP A 59 0.08 -3.24 -17.38
C TRP A 59 -0.96 -2.31 -16.77
N ARG A 60 -1.22 -1.14 -17.35
CA ARG A 60 -2.32 -0.27 -16.92
C ARG A 60 -3.67 -1.00 -16.98
N THR A 61 -3.96 -1.67 -18.10
CA THR A 61 -5.23 -2.41 -18.23
C THR A 61 -5.34 -3.58 -17.25
N LEU A 62 -4.22 -4.26 -16.95
CA LEU A 62 -4.22 -5.32 -15.94
C LEU A 62 -4.36 -4.76 -14.51
N ALA A 63 -3.80 -3.57 -14.25
CA ALA A 63 -3.99 -2.86 -12.99
C ALA A 63 -5.45 -2.46 -12.77
N ASP A 64 -6.14 -1.96 -13.82
CA ASP A 64 -7.59 -1.70 -13.78
C ASP A 64 -8.40 -2.98 -13.46
N GLU A 65 -7.86 -4.15 -13.83
CA GLU A 65 -8.41 -5.47 -13.53
C GLU A 65 -7.94 -6.04 -12.17
N ASN A 66 -7.40 -5.20 -11.28
CA ASN A 66 -6.89 -5.50 -9.94
C ASN A 66 -5.65 -6.41 -9.88
N ASP A 67 -4.84 -6.50 -10.93
CA ASP A 67 -3.57 -7.21 -10.87
C ASP A 67 -2.50 -6.40 -10.10
N LEU A 68 -2.09 -6.90 -8.92
CA LEU A 68 -1.19 -6.18 -8.02
C LEU A 68 0.22 -5.99 -8.59
N ALA A 69 0.72 -6.99 -9.33
CA ALA A 69 2.04 -6.91 -9.96
C ALA A 69 2.02 -5.88 -11.09
N ALA A 70 0.91 -5.81 -11.84
CA ALA A 70 0.72 -4.82 -12.88
C ALA A 70 0.56 -3.41 -12.31
N MET A 71 -0.18 -3.22 -11.20
CA MET A 71 -0.22 -1.93 -10.47
C MET A 71 1.19 -1.46 -10.11
N ARG A 72 2.00 -2.35 -9.51
CA ARG A 72 3.40 -2.04 -9.18
C ARG A 72 4.21 -1.65 -10.42
N ASN A 73 4.07 -2.39 -11.53
CA ASN A 73 4.83 -2.11 -12.75
C ASN A 73 4.39 -0.80 -13.41
N ALA A 74 3.09 -0.54 -13.50
CA ALA A 74 2.55 0.73 -14.00
C ALA A 74 3.02 1.91 -13.14
N GLY A 75 2.99 1.77 -11.81
CA GLY A 75 3.56 2.76 -10.89
C GLY A 75 5.06 3.00 -11.11
N HIS A 76 5.83 1.95 -11.41
CA HIS A 76 7.25 2.08 -11.74
C HIS A 76 7.49 2.86 -13.02
N MET A 77 6.71 2.58 -14.06
CA MET A 77 6.82 3.27 -15.34
C MET A 77 6.45 4.75 -15.21
N LEU A 78 5.39 5.08 -14.47
CA LEU A 78 5.01 6.47 -14.17
C LEU A 78 6.08 7.19 -13.35
N ARG A 79 6.66 6.53 -12.33
CA ARG A 79 7.74 7.13 -11.51
C ARG A 79 9.00 7.44 -12.34
N LYS A 80 9.32 6.58 -13.30
CA LYS A 80 10.53 6.70 -14.13
C LYS A 80 10.30 7.45 -15.45
N GLY A 81 9.06 7.67 -15.87
CA GLY A 81 8.72 8.24 -17.17
C GLY A 81 9.03 7.30 -18.34
N LEU A 82 8.84 5.99 -18.17
CA LEU A 82 9.13 4.99 -19.19
C LEU A 82 7.88 4.75 -20.05
N GLY A 83 7.90 5.16 -21.32
CA GLY A 83 6.77 4.95 -22.24
C GLY A 83 5.49 5.70 -21.86
N VAL A 84 5.56 6.57 -20.85
CA VAL A 84 4.49 7.45 -20.36
C VAL A 84 5.14 8.67 -19.73
N GLU A 85 4.45 9.81 -19.72
CA GLU A 85 4.89 11.00 -18.99
C GLU A 85 5.10 10.66 -17.50
N ARG A 86 6.17 11.21 -16.93
CA ARG A 86 6.50 10.97 -15.53
C ARG A 86 5.47 11.63 -14.62
N ASP A 87 4.87 10.82 -13.75
CA ASP A 87 3.84 11.25 -12.82
C ASP A 87 4.04 10.56 -11.47
N PHE A 88 4.58 11.31 -10.50
CA PHE A 88 4.87 10.76 -9.19
C PHE A 88 3.62 10.55 -8.34
N GLU A 89 2.58 11.38 -8.49
CA GLU A 89 1.37 11.24 -7.68
C GLU A 89 0.62 9.96 -8.08
N ARG A 90 0.45 9.74 -9.38
CA ARG A 90 -0.18 8.49 -9.87
C ARG A 90 0.67 7.26 -9.59
N ALA A 91 1.99 7.37 -9.61
CA ALA A 91 2.86 6.28 -9.20
C ALA A 91 2.65 5.92 -7.72
N LEU A 92 2.57 6.93 -6.84
CA LEU A 92 2.30 6.72 -5.42
C LEU A 92 0.93 6.08 -5.19
N ASP A 93 -0.09 6.49 -5.94
CA ASP A 93 -1.44 5.90 -5.87
C ASP A 93 -1.43 4.41 -6.22
N TYR A 94 -0.82 4.03 -7.35
CA TYR A 94 -0.71 2.63 -7.76
C TYR A 94 0.02 1.77 -6.73
N TYR A 95 1.15 2.25 -6.20
CA TYR A 95 1.86 1.51 -5.16
C TYR A 95 1.06 1.42 -3.87
N THR A 96 0.40 2.50 -3.46
CA THR A 96 -0.40 2.53 -2.22
C THR A 96 -1.59 1.58 -2.33
N GLU A 97 -2.26 1.53 -3.48
CA GLU A 97 -3.35 0.58 -3.71
C GLU A 97 -2.86 -0.87 -3.66
N ALA A 98 -1.78 -1.19 -4.37
CA ALA A 98 -1.20 -2.53 -4.35
C ALA A 98 -0.72 -2.94 -2.94
N ALA A 99 -0.11 -2.00 -2.20
CA ALA A 99 0.35 -2.20 -0.84
C ALA A 99 -0.81 -2.48 0.12
N ARG A 100 -1.91 -1.72 0.03
CA ARG A 100 -3.14 -1.95 0.82
C ARG A 100 -3.77 -3.32 0.54
N LYS A 101 -3.59 -3.86 -0.66
CA LYS A 101 -4.03 -5.21 -1.04
C LYS A 101 -3.00 -6.31 -0.70
N GLY A 102 -1.93 -5.96 0.02
CA GLY A 102 -0.97 -6.92 0.57
C GLY A 102 0.30 -7.14 -0.25
N LEU A 103 0.52 -6.40 -1.34
CA LEU A 103 1.76 -6.54 -2.11
C LEU A 103 2.95 -5.93 -1.35
N VAL A 104 3.76 -6.79 -0.74
CA VAL A 104 4.92 -6.41 0.10
C VAL A 104 5.93 -5.54 -0.65
N LEU A 105 6.21 -5.84 -1.93
CA LEU A 105 7.11 -5.02 -2.75
C LEU A 105 6.58 -3.60 -2.96
N ALA A 106 5.26 -3.43 -3.08
CA ALA A 106 4.66 -2.11 -3.22
C ALA A 106 4.77 -1.29 -1.94
N MET A 107 4.68 -1.91 -0.76
CA MET A 107 4.91 -1.24 0.53
C MET A 107 6.31 -0.58 0.58
N ALA A 108 7.35 -1.28 0.11
CA ALA A 108 8.69 -0.69 0.05
C ALA A 108 8.81 0.45 -0.97
N ASN A 109 8.08 0.39 -2.09
CA ASN A 109 8.04 1.49 -3.05
C ASN A 109 7.31 2.72 -2.48
N VAL A 110 6.20 2.54 -1.76
CA VAL A 110 5.53 3.63 -1.02
C VAL A 110 6.49 4.27 -0.02
N ALA A 111 7.22 3.44 0.74
CA ALA A 111 8.22 3.92 1.69
C ALA A 111 9.33 4.75 1.01
N GLU A 112 9.85 4.29 -0.12
CA GLU A 112 10.86 5.03 -0.89
C GLU A 112 10.31 6.38 -1.38
N MET A 113 9.08 6.43 -1.87
CA MET A 113 8.46 7.66 -2.35
C MET A 113 8.23 8.67 -1.22
N HIS A 114 7.77 8.23 -0.04
CA HIS A 114 7.70 9.10 1.14
C HIS A 114 9.08 9.56 1.60
N PHE A 115 10.09 8.69 1.58
CA PHE A 115 11.45 9.06 1.98
C PHE A 115 12.06 10.13 1.05
N ASN A 116 11.76 10.07 -0.24
CA ASN A 116 12.25 11.01 -1.24
C ASN A 116 11.36 12.25 -1.41
N GLY A 117 10.09 12.20 -0.97
CA GLY A 117 9.09 13.21 -1.31
C GLY A 117 8.69 13.16 -2.79
N GLU A 118 8.63 11.96 -3.37
CA GLU A 118 8.14 11.76 -4.74
C GLU A 118 6.62 11.60 -4.70
N GLY A 119 5.87 12.49 -5.36
CA GLY A 119 4.40 12.43 -5.41
C GLY A 119 3.71 12.77 -4.09
N THR A 120 4.50 13.21 -3.12
CA THR A 120 4.08 13.62 -1.78
C THR A 120 5.19 14.45 -1.13
N LEU A 121 4.97 14.99 0.06
CA LEU A 121 6.05 15.63 0.82
C LEU A 121 6.98 14.58 1.41
N LYS A 122 8.27 14.93 1.52
CA LYS A 122 9.25 14.08 2.18
C LYS A 122 8.83 13.83 3.63
N ASP A 123 8.63 12.57 3.98
CA ASP A 123 8.16 12.10 5.27
C ASP A 123 8.91 10.82 5.67
N PRO A 124 10.05 10.96 6.38
CA PRO A 124 10.84 9.81 6.80
C PRO A 124 10.14 8.98 7.88
N GLU A 125 9.20 9.55 8.65
CA GLU A 125 8.42 8.81 9.66
C GLU A 125 7.46 7.85 8.95
N GLU A 126 6.70 8.35 7.98
CA GLU A 126 5.80 7.52 7.17
C GLU A 126 6.58 6.48 6.35
N ALA A 127 7.74 6.86 5.80
CA ALA A 127 8.63 5.90 5.15
C ALA A 127 9.06 4.77 6.09
N ALA A 128 9.45 5.08 7.33
CA ALA A 128 9.82 4.07 8.32
C ALA A 128 8.65 3.12 8.63
N ARG A 129 7.42 3.64 8.74
CA ARG A 129 6.21 2.83 8.94
C ARG A 129 6.00 1.83 7.79
N TRP A 130 6.06 2.29 6.55
CA TRP A 130 5.91 1.43 5.37
C TRP A 130 7.06 0.42 5.22
N TYR A 131 8.31 0.82 5.48
CA TYR A 131 9.43 -0.12 5.51
C TYR A 131 9.26 -1.17 6.61
N ALA A 132 8.72 -0.82 7.78
CA ALA A 132 8.43 -1.77 8.85
C ALA A 132 7.35 -2.79 8.44
N LEU A 133 6.29 -2.35 7.77
CA LEU A 133 5.28 -3.24 7.20
C LEU A 133 5.89 -4.20 6.17
N ALA A 134 6.68 -3.68 5.23
CA ALA A 134 7.34 -4.50 4.21
C ALA A 134 8.36 -5.49 4.83
N ALA A 135 9.12 -5.04 5.82
CA ALA A 135 10.07 -5.86 6.57
C ALA A 135 9.35 -7.00 7.30
N ASN A 136 8.19 -6.72 7.94
CA ASN A 136 7.36 -7.74 8.59
C ASN A 136 6.73 -8.71 7.57
N GLY A 137 6.47 -8.25 6.34
CA GLY A 137 6.15 -9.11 5.19
C GLY A 137 7.33 -9.94 4.65
N GLY A 138 8.49 -9.92 5.31
CA GLY A 138 9.66 -10.72 4.96
C GLY A 138 10.62 -10.10 3.96
N LEU A 139 10.38 -8.86 3.52
CA LEU A 139 11.21 -8.22 2.50
C LEU A 139 12.54 -7.71 3.06
N SER A 140 13.63 -8.40 2.71
CA SER A 140 14.97 -8.11 3.24
C SER A 140 15.51 -6.73 2.86
N ILE A 141 15.20 -6.21 1.66
CA ILE A 141 15.59 -4.84 1.29
C ILE A 141 14.92 -3.80 2.20
N ALA A 142 13.67 -4.02 2.61
CA ALA A 142 12.97 -3.13 3.53
C ALA A 142 13.54 -3.21 4.95
N MET A 143 13.99 -4.39 5.39
CA MET A 143 14.71 -4.52 6.67
C MET A 143 16.00 -3.70 6.68
N VAL A 144 16.79 -3.76 5.60
CA VAL A 144 18.01 -2.95 5.44
C VAL A 144 17.68 -1.46 5.45
N LYS A 145 16.66 -1.03 4.71
CA LYS A 145 16.26 0.38 4.68
C LYS A 145 15.78 0.89 6.03
N LEU A 146 14.97 0.10 6.74
CA LEU A 146 14.53 0.45 8.09
C LEU A 146 15.71 0.49 9.07
N ALA A 147 16.68 -0.41 8.94
CA ALA A 147 17.90 -0.38 9.76
C ALA A 147 18.70 0.91 9.53
N GLU A 148 18.88 1.34 8.28
CA GLU A 148 19.54 2.60 7.93
C GLU A 148 18.82 3.80 8.58
N LEU A 149 17.48 3.80 8.63
CA LEU A 149 16.71 4.85 9.30
C LEU A 149 16.94 4.87 10.81
N TYR A 150 17.00 3.69 11.46
CA TYR A 150 17.34 3.57 12.89
C TYR A 150 18.79 3.97 13.20
N GLU A 151 19.76 3.70 12.33
CA GLU A 151 21.15 4.14 12.54
C GLU A 151 21.28 5.66 12.51
N GLN A 152 20.53 6.30 11.60
CA GLN A 152 20.61 7.74 11.35
C GLN A 152 19.63 8.55 12.21
N GLY A 153 18.64 7.91 12.84
CA GLY A 153 17.58 8.59 13.56
C GLY A 153 16.63 9.38 12.65
N LEU A 154 16.41 8.91 11.42
CA LEU A 154 15.58 9.59 10.42
C LEU A 154 14.15 9.07 10.46
N GLY A 155 13.21 9.88 10.92
CA GLY A 155 11.79 9.50 11.04
C GLY A 155 11.50 8.48 12.15
N VAL A 156 12.54 7.95 12.80
CA VAL A 156 12.47 7.09 13.97
C VAL A 156 13.58 7.51 14.94
N PRO A 157 13.41 7.33 16.27
CA PRO A 157 14.50 7.55 17.22
C PRO A 157 15.71 6.69 16.86
N LYS A 158 16.91 7.26 16.97
CA LYS A 158 18.15 6.52 16.69
C LYS A 158 18.26 5.31 17.62
N ASP A 159 18.39 4.13 17.04
CA ASP A 159 18.45 2.85 17.76
C ASP A 159 19.38 1.86 17.01
N PRO A 160 20.70 1.90 17.29
CA PRO A 160 21.66 1.04 16.59
C PRO A 160 21.44 -0.46 16.87
N GLU A 161 20.85 -0.81 18.02
CA GLU A 161 20.56 -2.20 18.38
C GLU A 161 19.42 -2.76 17.52
N ARG A 162 18.34 -2.00 17.34
CA ARG A 162 17.27 -2.38 16.39
C ARG A 162 17.78 -2.45 14.95
N ALA A 163 18.64 -1.51 14.55
CA ALA A 163 19.24 -1.55 13.22
C ALA A 163 20.06 -2.83 13.00
N ARG A 164 20.93 -3.19 13.95
CA ARG A 164 21.71 -4.45 13.90
C ARG A 164 20.81 -5.68 13.80
N ALA A 165 19.77 -5.75 14.64
CA ALA A 165 18.83 -6.88 14.61
C ALA A 165 18.13 -7.04 13.24
N LEU A 166 17.79 -5.92 12.59
CA LEU A 166 17.22 -5.91 11.25
C LEU A 166 18.23 -6.34 10.18
N TYR A 167 19.48 -5.86 10.25
CA TYR A 167 20.54 -6.30 9.33
C TYR A 167 20.81 -7.79 9.46
N GLU A 168 20.92 -8.32 10.67
CA GLU A 168 21.10 -9.75 10.89
C GLU A 168 19.92 -10.57 10.36
N ARG A 169 18.70 -10.09 10.54
CA ARG A 169 17.50 -10.75 9.98
C ARG A 169 17.55 -10.78 8.46
N ALA A 170 17.90 -9.67 7.82
CA ALA A 170 18.06 -9.61 6.37
C ALA A 170 19.18 -10.54 5.87
N ALA A 171 20.31 -10.60 6.59
CA ALA A 171 21.43 -11.48 6.27
C ALA A 171 21.09 -12.96 6.41
N ARG A 172 20.35 -13.34 7.47
CA ARG A 172 19.81 -14.71 7.65
C ARG A 172 18.86 -15.12 6.53
N ASN A 173 18.13 -14.16 5.96
CA ASN A 173 17.29 -14.37 4.77
C ASN A 173 18.12 -14.46 3.46
N GLY A 174 19.45 -14.50 3.53
CA GLY A 174 20.33 -14.58 2.36
C GLY A 174 20.53 -13.26 1.61
N PHE A 175 20.14 -12.12 2.19
CA PHE A 175 20.31 -10.83 1.52
C PHE A 175 21.75 -10.34 1.65
N VAL A 176 22.54 -10.52 0.59
CA VAL A 176 23.98 -10.21 0.53
C VAL A 176 24.32 -8.78 0.98
N PRO A 177 23.57 -7.71 0.59
CA PRO A 177 23.89 -6.36 1.05
C PRO A 177 23.84 -6.18 2.57
N ALA A 178 23.05 -6.99 3.29
CA ALA A 178 22.99 -6.93 4.74
C ALA A 178 24.21 -7.60 5.42
N GLN A 179 24.85 -8.59 4.78
CA GLN A 179 26.01 -9.29 5.35
C GLN A 179 27.19 -8.33 5.58
N GLY A 180 27.41 -7.37 4.67
CA GLY A 180 28.42 -6.33 4.83
C GLY A 180 28.13 -5.37 6.00
N LYS A 181 26.86 -5.15 6.33
CA LYS A 181 26.42 -4.28 7.44
C LYS A 181 26.50 -4.97 8.80
N VAL A 182 26.26 -6.29 8.85
CA VAL A 182 26.48 -7.10 10.06
C VAL A 182 27.96 -7.08 10.48
N GLY A 183 28.89 -7.20 9.51
CA GLY A 183 30.33 -7.14 9.79
C GLY A 183 30.81 -5.80 10.40
N GLN A 184 30.16 -4.68 10.06
CA GLN A 184 30.49 -3.34 10.59
C GLN A 184 29.90 -3.10 12.00
N SER A 185 28.78 -3.76 12.33
CA SER A 185 28.10 -3.63 13.63
C SER A 185 28.58 -4.64 14.69
N ALA A 186 29.39 -5.64 14.30
CA ALA A 186 29.97 -6.65 15.20
C ALA A 186 31.15 -6.14 16.06
N GLY A 187 31.59 -4.89 15.88
CA GLY A 187 32.64 -4.27 16.70
C GLY A 187 32.26 -3.99 18.17
N SER A 188 30.99 -4.18 18.56
CA SER A 188 30.53 -4.08 19.94
C SER A 188 29.53 -5.20 20.22
N ALA A 189 29.99 -6.30 20.81
CA ALA A 189 29.16 -7.46 21.12
C ALA A 189 28.19 -7.16 22.27
N SER A 190 26.91 -7.50 22.07
CA SER A 190 25.97 -7.84 23.15
C SER A 190 24.81 -8.63 22.55
N THR A 191 24.64 -9.87 22.98
CA THR A 191 23.59 -10.79 22.51
C THR A 191 22.31 -10.57 23.33
N ALA A 192 21.29 -9.97 22.74
CA ALA A 192 19.93 -10.02 23.27
C ALA A 192 18.91 -10.20 22.13
N PRO A 193 17.94 -11.12 22.26
CA PRO A 193 16.91 -11.32 21.24
C PRO A 193 15.90 -10.17 21.30
N ALA A 194 15.59 -9.59 20.14
CA ALA A 194 14.59 -8.52 20.01
C ALA A 194 13.16 -9.04 20.27
N PRO A 195 12.27 -8.22 20.88
CA PRO A 195 10.89 -8.61 21.14
C PRO A 195 10.08 -8.72 19.84
N ALA A 196 9.27 -9.77 19.74
CA ALA A 196 8.36 -9.98 18.63
C ALA A 196 7.27 -8.89 18.61
N LEU A 197 7.25 -8.08 17.54
CA LEU A 197 6.09 -7.24 17.24
C LEU A 197 4.91 -8.14 16.89
N ALA A 198 3.78 -7.94 17.59
CA ALA A 198 2.55 -8.70 17.42
C ALA A 198 2.10 -8.70 15.95
N LYS A 199 1.78 -9.89 15.43
CA LYS A 199 1.24 -10.09 14.08
C LYS A 199 -0.08 -9.31 13.94
N PRO A 200 -0.21 -8.37 13.00
CA PRO A 200 -1.55 -7.99 12.55
C PRO A 200 -2.11 -9.14 11.70
N ALA A 201 -3.40 -9.41 11.87
CA ALA A 201 -4.14 -10.41 11.11
C ALA A 201 -4.25 -9.98 9.64
N VAL A 202 -3.21 -10.26 8.85
CA VAL A 202 -3.34 -10.29 7.38
C VAL A 202 -3.90 -11.66 7.05
N ALA A 203 -5.11 -11.67 6.47
CA ALA A 203 -5.81 -12.89 6.07
C ALA A 203 -4.85 -13.79 5.29
N ALA A 204 -4.73 -15.04 5.76
CA ALA A 204 -3.93 -16.07 5.12
C ALA A 204 -4.42 -16.28 3.68
N GLY A 205 -3.66 -15.75 2.73
CA GLY A 205 -3.75 -16.05 1.31
C GLY A 205 -2.35 -16.47 0.86
N GLU A 206 -2.18 -17.78 0.80
CA GLU A 206 -1.06 -18.53 0.19
C GLU A 206 0.36 -18.27 0.72
N SER A 207 0.92 -19.32 1.32
CA SER A 207 2.34 -19.48 1.59
C SER A 207 3.14 -19.30 0.29
N ILE A 208 3.75 -18.13 0.10
CA ILE A 208 4.81 -17.96 -0.90
C ILE A 208 6.14 -18.37 -0.26
N SER A 209 6.35 -19.70 -0.19
CA SER A 209 7.70 -20.23 -0.21
C SER A 209 8.19 -20.17 -1.66
N ALA A 210 9.31 -19.50 -1.89
CA ALA A 210 10.02 -19.36 -3.16
C ALA A 210 9.36 -18.45 -4.24
N LEU A 211 9.56 -17.14 -4.10
CA LEU A 211 9.92 -16.31 -5.26
C LEU A 211 11.29 -15.71 -4.98
N SER A 212 12.30 -16.52 -5.30
CA SER A 212 13.69 -16.12 -5.39
C SER A 212 13.84 -15.04 -6.48
N LEU A 213 14.69 -14.06 -6.19
CA LEU A 213 15.32 -13.10 -7.10
C LEU A 213 15.24 -13.46 -8.61
N GLN A 214 14.32 -12.81 -9.33
CA GLN A 214 14.41 -12.45 -10.75
C GLN A 214 13.46 -11.24 -10.87
N SER A 215 13.91 -9.99 -11.03
CA SER A 215 14.88 -9.52 -12.00
C SER A 215 16.07 -8.80 -11.35
N GLY A 216 17.23 -9.44 -11.42
CA GLY A 216 18.51 -8.78 -11.27
C GLY A 216 18.95 -8.20 -12.61
N MET A 217 18.83 -6.89 -12.73
CA MET A 217 19.67 -6.08 -13.61
C MET A 217 21.11 -6.14 -13.09
N VAL A 218 21.99 -6.98 -13.67
CA VAL A 218 23.45 -6.88 -13.54
C VAL A 218 24.16 -7.41 -14.80
N ILE A 219 25.19 -6.66 -15.19
CA ILE A 219 26.17 -6.80 -16.28
C ILE A 219 26.96 -8.13 -16.20
N GLY A 220 27.23 -8.74 -17.37
CA GLY A 220 28.35 -9.69 -17.57
C GLY A 220 27.96 -11.15 -17.81
N LYS A 221 28.04 -11.59 -19.08
CA LYS A 221 28.20 -13.00 -19.50
C LYS A 221 29.66 -13.46 -19.23
N PRO A 222 30.05 -14.77 -19.28
CA PRO A 222 29.36 -15.89 -19.95
C PRO A 222 29.30 -17.27 -19.23
N VAL A 223 28.32 -18.07 -19.71
CA VAL A 223 28.36 -19.51 -20.09
C VAL A 223 29.00 -20.55 -19.16
N VAL A 224 28.22 -21.56 -18.71
CA VAL A 224 28.50 -23.01 -18.96
C VAL A 224 27.20 -23.84 -18.91
N GLU A 225 27.18 -24.91 -19.72
CA GLU A 225 26.10 -25.85 -20.02
C GLU A 225 25.77 -26.91 -18.93
N ALA A 226 24.62 -27.55 -19.20
CA ALA A 226 24.29 -28.98 -19.01
C ALA A 226 23.65 -29.45 -17.70
N GLY A 227 22.58 -30.25 -17.84
CA GLY A 227 22.10 -31.12 -16.76
C GLY A 227 20.64 -31.58 -16.87
N ASP A 228 20.40 -32.64 -17.63
CA ASP A 228 19.14 -33.35 -17.87
C ASP A 228 18.31 -33.79 -16.64
N ARG A 229 16.98 -33.81 -16.84
CA ARG A 229 15.96 -34.81 -16.43
C ARG A 229 16.05 -35.47 -15.04
N LYS A 230 14.90 -35.48 -14.32
CA LYS A 230 13.97 -36.64 -14.33
C LYS A 230 12.69 -36.43 -13.53
N ARG A 231 11.68 -37.15 -14.01
CA ARG A 231 10.28 -37.28 -13.63
C ARG A 231 10.13 -38.28 -12.48
N GLY A 232 9.26 -38.03 -11.51
CA GLY A 232 8.77 -39.01 -10.53
C GLY A 232 7.41 -38.58 -10.00
N LYS A 233 6.33 -39.10 -10.59
CA LYS A 233 5.40 -40.12 -10.02
C LYS A 233 4.55 -39.64 -8.84
N ARG A 234 3.24 -39.58 -9.12
CA ARG A 234 2.13 -39.35 -8.19
C ARG A 234 1.88 -40.58 -7.32
N GLU A 235 1.48 -40.35 -6.08
CA GLU A 235 0.76 -41.31 -5.22
C GLU A 235 -0.62 -40.75 -4.82
N PRO A 236 -1.62 -41.60 -4.53
CA PRO A 236 -3.01 -41.21 -4.42
C PRO A 236 -3.47 -40.87 -2.99
N ALA A 237 -4.66 -40.27 -2.95
CA ALA A 237 -5.32 -39.66 -1.82
C ALA A 237 -5.64 -40.62 -0.64
N GLY A 238 -5.36 -40.14 0.58
CA GLY A 238 -5.96 -40.62 1.81
C GLY A 238 -7.04 -39.64 2.27
N GLU A 239 -8.24 -40.15 2.52
CA GLU A 239 -9.40 -39.43 3.04
C GLU A 239 -9.16 -38.98 4.49
N THR A 240 -9.41 -37.70 4.79
CA THR A 240 -9.50 -37.16 6.16
C THR A 240 -10.96 -36.87 6.53
N PRO A 241 -11.38 -37.11 7.80
CA PRO A 241 -12.76 -36.97 8.22
C PRO A 241 -13.19 -35.51 8.39
N MET A 242 -14.50 -35.28 8.26
CA MET A 242 -15.17 -33.99 8.46
C MET A 242 -14.89 -33.41 9.85
N VAL A 243 -14.38 -32.16 9.88
CA VAL A 243 -14.37 -31.32 11.08
C VAL A 243 -15.38 -30.20 10.87
N ASP A 244 -16.28 -30.05 11.84
CA ASP A 244 -17.39 -29.10 11.85
C ASP A 244 -16.99 -27.68 11.46
N VAL A 245 -17.76 -27.13 10.51
CA VAL A 245 -17.68 -25.74 10.07
C VAL A 245 -18.35 -24.86 11.13
N PRO A 246 -17.62 -23.95 11.82
CA PRO A 246 -18.28 -22.97 12.68
C PRO A 246 -19.15 -22.03 11.84
N PRO A 247 -20.32 -21.57 12.36
CA PRO A 247 -21.26 -20.80 11.58
C PRO A 247 -20.65 -19.48 11.13
N LYS A 248 -20.93 -19.11 9.86
CA LYS A 248 -20.50 -17.85 9.24
C LYS A 248 -20.71 -16.66 10.20
N PRO A 249 -19.71 -15.79 10.42
CA PRO A 249 -19.94 -14.58 11.19
C PRO A 249 -21.02 -13.75 10.48
N LYS A 250 -22.10 -13.44 11.21
CA LYS A 250 -23.16 -12.54 10.75
C LYS A 250 -22.51 -11.24 10.28
N ALA A 251 -22.96 -10.77 9.12
CA ALA A 251 -22.49 -9.55 8.48
C ALA A 251 -22.26 -8.43 9.51
N ALA A 252 -21.01 -7.97 9.61
CA ALA A 252 -20.67 -6.81 10.42
C ALA A 252 -21.60 -5.66 10.01
N ALA A 253 -22.30 -5.11 10.99
CA ALA A 253 -23.16 -3.95 10.80
C ALA A 253 -22.34 -2.85 10.12
N LYS A 254 -22.83 -2.32 8.99
CA LYS A 254 -22.24 -1.16 8.32
C LYS A 254 -21.98 -0.08 9.38
N PRO A 255 -20.77 0.51 9.47
CA PRO A 255 -20.50 1.55 10.46
C PRO A 255 -21.54 2.65 10.26
N ARG A 256 -22.24 3.02 11.35
CA ARG A 256 -23.16 4.15 11.37
C ARG A 256 -22.39 5.37 10.88
N ARG A 257 -22.69 5.86 9.67
CA ARG A 257 -22.17 7.14 9.18
C ARG A 257 -22.69 8.23 10.11
N VAL A 258 -21.89 8.61 11.09
CA VAL A 258 -22.11 9.86 11.83
C VAL A 258 -21.97 10.97 10.79
N ASN A 259 -22.99 11.83 10.68
CA ASN A 259 -22.98 12.94 9.76
C ASN A 259 -21.86 13.91 10.17
N VAL A 260 -20.75 13.89 9.44
CA VAL A 260 -19.64 14.84 9.65
C VAL A 260 -20.16 16.22 9.25
N PRO A 261 -20.22 17.21 10.17
CA PRO A 261 -20.68 18.54 9.83
C PRO A 261 -19.78 19.15 8.75
N PRO A 262 -20.32 19.98 7.84
CA PRO A 262 -19.50 20.62 6.82
C PRO A 262 -18.39 21.47 7.46
N MET A 263 -17.20 21.41 6.88
CA MET A 263 -16.04 22.18 7.34
C MET A 263 -16.36 23.67 7.39
N GLU A 264 -16.08 24.31 8.54
CA GLU A 264 -16.27 25.75 8.70
C GLU A 264 -15.33 26.55 7.78
N PRO A 265 -15.79 27.71 7.25
CA PRO A 265 -14.94 28.59 6.46
C PRO A 265 -13.68 28.98 7.21
N LEU A 266 -12.56 29.07 6.49
CA LEU A 266 -11.31 29.56 7.09
C LEU A 266 -11.51 30.98 7.61
N ASN A 267 -11.21 31.19 8.89
CA ASN A 267 -11.24 32.53 9.48
C ASN A 267 -10.01 33.32 8.98
N PRO A 268 -10.20 34.38 8.16
CA PRO A 268 -9.09 35.13 7.58
C PRO A 268 -8.25 35.85 8.64
N ALA A 269 -8.83 36.21 9.79
CA ALA A 269 -8.07 36.82 10.90
C ALA A 269 -7.12 35.83 11.57
N ALA A 270 -7.50 34.55 11.64
CA ALA A 270 -6.64 33.48 12.18
C ALA A 270 -5.53 33.09 11.19
N ALA A 271 -5.76 33.24 9.88
CA ALA A 271 -4.73 33.04 8.86
C ALA A 271 -3.70 34.20 8.83
N ALA A 272 -4.15 35.42 9.14
CA ALA A 272 -3.31 36.62 9.12
C ALA A 272 -2.32 36.73 10.31
N THR A 273 -2.56 36.01 11.41
CA THR A 273 -1.65 35.98 12.57
C THR A 273 -0.53 34.95 12.45
N LEU A 274 -0.57 34.10 11.42
CA LEU A 274 0.44 33.09 11.15
C LEU A 274 1.59 33.67 10.34
N ALA A 275 2.71 32.94 10.27
CA ALA A 275 3.79 33.30 9.35
C ALA A 275 3.23 33.45 7.92
N PRO A 276 3.64 34.47 7.15
CA PRO A 276 3.03 34.80 5.85
C PRO A 276 2.94 33.61 4.88
N GLN A 277 3.97 32.76 4.89
CA GLN A 277 4.03 31.52 4.11
C GLN A 277 2.97 30.49 4.54
N ASP A 278 2.71 30.33 5.83
CA ASP A 278 1.79 29.31 6.36
C ASP A 278 0.32 29.76 6.23
N GLY A 279 0.06 31.07 6.39
CA GLY A 279 -1.24 31.67 6.10
C GLY A 279 -1.63 31.57 4.61
N HIS A 280 -0.68 31.82 3.71
CA HIS A 280 -0.90 31.64 2.27
C HIS A 280 -1.20 30.19 1.89
N LEU A 281 -0.47 29.22 2.47
CA LEU A 281 -0.71 27.79 2.24
C LEU A 281 -2.09 27.34 2.77
N LEU A 282 -2.52 27.85 3.93
CA LEU A 282 -3.86 27.59 4.46
C LEU A 282 -4.96 28.10 3.53
N GLN A 283 -4.82 29.33 3.03
CA GLN A 283 -5.77 29.94 2.12
C GLN A 283 -5.80 29.21 0.76
N ALA A 284 -4.63 28.89 0.21
CA ALA A 284 -4.51 28.14 -1.04
C ALA A 284 -5.15 26.75 -0.91
N GLY A 285 -4.92 26.06 0.21
CA GLY A 285 -5.55 24.77 0.48
C GLY A 285 -7.07 24.87 0.60
N TRP A 286 -7.58 25.96 1.19
CA TRP A 286 -9.02 26.23 1.23
C TRP A 286 -9.62 26.46 -0.15
N THR A 287 -8.95 27.23 -1.01
CA THR A 287 -9.41 27.42 -2.40
C THR A 287 -9.41 26.11 -3.18
N ALA A 288 -8.39 25.27 -3.02
CA ALA A 288 -8.32 23.95 -3.65
C ALA A 288 -9.45 23.01 -3.15
N TYR A 289 -9.73 23.04 -1.84
CA TYR A 289 -10.82 22.27 -1.25
C TYR A 289 -12.18 22.66 -1.83
N GLN A 290 -12.44 23.97 -1.95
CA GLN A 290 -13.67 24.48 -2.57
C GLN A 290 -13.78 24.14 -4.06
N ALA A 291 -12.65 24.06 -4.77
CA ALA A 291 -12.59 23.62 -6.16
C ALA A 291 -12.76 22.09 -6.34
N GLY A 292 -12.94 21.33 -5.25
CA GLY A 292 -13.05 19.87 -5.28
C GLY A 292 -11.70 19.14 -5.44
N GLN A 293 -10.59 19.87 -5.42
CA GLN A 293 -9.23 19.34 -5.49
C GLN A 293 -8.78 18.89 -4.09
N GLN A 294 -9.38 17.80 -3.62
CA GLN A 294 -9.17 17.26 -2.28
C GLN A 294 -7.68 16.96 -2.00
N SER A 295 -6.97 16.40 -2.99
CA SER A 295 -5.56 16.02 -2.85
C SER A 295 -4.65 17.24 -2.68
N ASP A 296 -4.88 18.29 -3.47
CA ASP A 296 -4.15 19.55 -3.36
C ASP A 296 -4.41 20.25 -2.04
N ALA A 297 -5.67 20.27 -1.58
CA ALA A 297 -6.02 20.83 -0.28
C ALA A 297 -5.26 20.16 0.86
N LEU A 298 -5.25 18.82 0.89
CA LEU A 298 -4.53 18.06 1.89
C LEU A 298 -3.01 18.32 1.84
N ARG A 299 -2.44 18.37 0.63
CA ARG A 299 -1.01 18.66 0.42
C ARG A 299 -0.63 20.04 0.96
N LEU A 300 -1.44 21.05 0.68
CA LEU A 300 -1.21 22.43 1.09
C LEU A 300 -1.37 22.61 2.61
N TRP A 301 -2.30 21.89 3.24
CA TRP A 301 -2.52 21.97 4.69
C TRP A 301 -1.53 21.13 5.51
N ARG A 302 -0.99 20.03 4.99
CA ARG A 302 -0.04 19.18 5.74
C ARG A 302 1.21 19.93 6.20
N GLY A 303 1.80 20.78 5.37
CA GLY A 303 3.01 21.53 5.71
C GLY A 303 2.83 22.37 6.99
N PRO A 304 1.85 23.29 7.01
CA PRO A 304 1.50 24.04 8.23
C PRO A 304 1.07 23.14 9.39
N ALA A 305 0.35 22.05 9.15
CA ALA A 305 -0.10 21.15 10.21
C ALA A 305 1.05 20.48 10.98
N VAL A 306 2.08 20.03 10.25
CA VAL A 306 3.32 19.45 10.82
C VAL A 306 4.12 20.50 11.59
N LYS A 307 4.13 21.76 11.14
CA LYS A 307 4.74 22.88 11.87
C LYS A 307 3.99 23.27 13.15
N GLY A 308 2.86 22.63 13.45
CA GLY A 308 2.09 22.91 14.63
C GLY A 308 0.93 23.88 14.42
N VAL A 309 0.58 24.28 13.19
CA VAL A 309 -0.52 25.22 12.98
C VAL A 309 -1.86 24.56 13.27
N ALA A 310 -2.51 24.94 14.38
CA ALA A 310 -3.73 24.32 14.88
C ALA A 310 -4.86 24.23 13.84
N GLU A 311 -5.06 25.28 13.05
CA GLU A 311 -6.08 25.34 12.01
C GLU A 311 -5.81 24.33 10.88
N ALA A 312 -4.55 24.16 10.51
CA ALA A 312 -4.15 23.19 9.51
C ALA A 312 -4.28 21.76 10.04
N GLN A 313 -3.98 21.53 11.32
CA GLN A 313 -4.19 20.24 11.99
C GLN A 313 -5.67 19.84 11.99
N TYR A 314 -6.57 20.76 12.33
CA TYR A 314 -8.01 20.53 12.21
C TYR A 314 -8.40 20.10 10.78
N ARG A 315 -7.95 20.85 9.77
CA ARG A 315 -8.30 20.60 8.37
C ARG A 315 -7.77 19.26 7.86
N VAL A 316 -6.52 18.92 8.18
CA VAL A 316 -5.95 17.62 7.86
C VAL A 316 -6.74 16.49 8.54
N GLY A 317 -7.08 16.64 9.82
CA GLY A 317 -7.92 15.67 10.55
C GLY A 317 -9.28 15.44 9.89
N TYR A 318 -9.90 16.52 9.39
CA TYR A 318 -11.16 16.45 8.65
C TYR A 318 -11.06 15.67 7.34
N MET A 319 -9.97 15.84 6.60
CA MET A 319 -9.74 15.09 5.36
C MET A 319 -9.67 13.57 5.62
N TYR A 320 -8.97 13.17 6.69
CA TYR A 320 -8.88 11.76 7.11
C TYR A 320 -10.21 11.19 7.58
N GLU A 321 -10.98 11.96 8.33
CA GLU A 321 -12.28 11.50 8.82
C GLU A 321 -13.27 11.27 7.67
N ARG A 322 -13.28 12.18 6.69
CA ARG A 322 -14.18 12.07 5.54
C ARG A 322 -13.69 11.10 4.46
N GLY A 323 -12.46 10.61 4.55
CA GLY A 323 -11.82 9.83 3.46
C GLY A 323 -11.69 10.68 2.20
N GLN A 324 -11.35 11.95 2.39
CA GLN A 324 -11.20 12.95 1.34
C GLN A 324 -9.71 13.02 0.97
N ALA A 325 -9.38 12.68 -0.28
CA ALA A 325 -8.01 12.43 -0.76
C ALA A 325 -7.22 11.32 -0.02
N THR A 326 -7.86 10.66 0.93
CA THR A 326 -7.32 9.57 1.75
C THR A 326 -8.39 8.49 1.85
N GLY A 327 -8.04 7.28 2.28
CA GLY A 327 -9.06 6.37 2.82
C GLY A 327 -9.55 6.91 4.16
N THR A 328 -10.79 6.60 4.57
CA THR A 328 -11.25 6.97 5.92
C THR A 328 -10.32 6.37 6.97
N ASP A 329 -9.67 7.22 7.76
CA ASP A 329 -8.77 6.83 8.83
C ASP A 329 -9.09 7.64 10.08
N LEU A 330 -9.90 7.04 10.96
CA LEU A 330 -10.34 7.68 12.20
C LEU A 330 -9.21 7.80 13.24
N ILE A 331 -8.16 6.97 13.13
CA ILE A 331 -7.01 7.00 14.04
C ILE A 331 -6.13 8.21 13.72
N GLU A 332 -5.82 8.44 12.44
CA GLU A 332 -5.09 9.64 12.03
C GLU A 332 -5.96 10.91 12.20
N ALA A 333 -7.27 10.85 11.92
CA ALA A 333 -8.18 11.96 12.23
C ALA A 333 -8.13 12.36 13.72
N PHE A 334 -8.20 11.37 14.62
CA PHE A 334 -8.07 11.59 16.06
C PHE A 334 -6.74 12.24 16.42
N ARG A 335 -5.62 11.76 15.86
CA ARG A 335 -4.28 12.31 16.11
C ARG A 335 -4.23 13.80 15.79
N TRP A 336 -4.67 14.17 14.59
CA TRP A 336 -4.66 15.56 14.13
C TRP A 336 -5.60 16.46 14.93
N TYR A 337 -6.80 15.97 15.27
CA TYR A 337 -7.71 16.72 16.12
C TYR A 337 -7.19 16.91 17.54
N LYS A 338 -6.51 15.92 18.12
CA LYS A 338 -5.91 16.04 19.46
C LYS A 338 -4.79 17.09 19.48
N LEU A 339 -3.96 17.16 18.43
CA LEU A 339 -2.94 18.20 18.29
C LEU A 339 -3.55 19.60 18.18
N GLY A 340 -4.60 19.77 17.37
CA GLY A 340 -5.30 21.06 17.22
C GLY A 340 -6.05 21.47 18.50
N ALA A 341 -6.72 20.52 19.16
CA ALA A 341 -7.44 20.76 20.42
C ALA A 341 -6.50 21.18 21.56
N GLY A 342 -5.28 20.64 21.59
CA GLY A 342 -4.24 21.04 22.54
C GLY A 342 -3.83 22.52 22.42
N GLN A 343 -4.14 23.16 21.30
CA GLN A 343 -3.90 24.57 21.02
C GLN A 343 -5.19 25.42 21.10
N GLN A 344 -6.21 24.92 21.79
CA GLN A 344 -7.50 25.61 21.99
C GLN A 344 -8.29 25.86 20.70
N ASN A 345 -8.04 25.10 19.62
CA ASN A 345 -8.88 25.16 18.43
C ASN A 345 -10.25 24.49 18.71
N ALA A 346 -11.32 25.28 18.76
CA ALA A 346 -12.65 24.80 19.11
C ALA A 346 -13.21 23.76 18.13
N ALA A 347 -12.95 23.93 16.83
CA ALA A 347 -13.40 23.01 15.79
C ALA A 347 -12.69 21.65 15.91
N ALA A 348 -11.39 21.66 16.23
CA ALA A 348 -10.62 20.46 16.52
C ALA A 348 -11.12 19.75 17.78
N SER A 349 -11.44 20.48 18.86
CA SER A 349 -11.99 19.90 20.09
C SER A 349 -13.35 19.22 19.86
N ALA A 350 -14.27 19.87 19.14
CA ALA A 350 -15.57 19.30 18.81
C ALA A 350 -15.44 18.06 17.90
N ALA A 351 -14.53 18.10 16.94
CA ALA A 351 -14.27 16.96 16.07
C ALA A 351 -13.56 15.81 16.81
N LEU A 352 -12.68 16.11 17.76
CA LEU A 352 -12.03 15.12 18.62
C LEU A 352 -13.05 14.34 19.45
N GLU A 353 -14.01 15.01 20.10
CA GLU A 353 -15.06 14.34 20.88
C GLU A 353 -15.87 13.37 20.02
N ARG A 354 -16.22 13.80 18.80
CA ARG A 354 -16.98 13.02 17.84
C ARG A 354 -16.21 11.82 17.29
N VAL A 355 -14.93 11.98 16.94
CA VAL A 355 -14.09 10.86 16.49
C VAL A 355 -13.82 9.91 17.66
N SER A 356 -13.57 10.44 18.85
CA SER A 356 -13.36 9.64 20.06
C SER A 356 -14.53 8.69 20.30
N ALA A 357 -15.77 9.16 20.17
CA ALA A 357 -16.97 8.35 20.34
C ALA A 357 -17.11 7.21 19.30
N GLN A 358 -16.43 7.30 18.16
CA GLN A 358 -16.46 6.29 17.10
C GLN A 358 -15.36 5.23 17.26
N LEU A 359 -14.27 5.54 17.96
CA LEU A 359 -13.15 4.63 18.19
C LEU A 359 -13.43 3.70 19.38
N SER A 360 -13.08 2.42 19.23
CA SER A 360 -13.01 1.49 20.36
C SER A 360 -11.90 1.91 21.35
N PRO A 361 -11.94 1.42 22.62
CA PRO A 361 -10.89 1.72 23.59
C PRO A 361 -9.48 1.35 23.10
N ALA A 362 -9.34 0.26 22.35
CA ALA A 362 -8.05 -0.17 21.78
C ALA A 362 -7.55 0.77 20.68
N GLU A 363 -8.43 1.17 19.75
CA GLU A 363 -8.06 2.12 18.68
C GLU A 363 -7.76 3.51 19.24
N ARG A 364 -8.47 3.92 20.29
CA ARG A 364 -8.18 5.16 21.01
C ARG A 364 -6.80 5.11 21.66
N ALA A 365 -6.45 4.02 22.35
CA ALA A 365 -5.12 3.86 22.94
C ALA A 365 -4.00 3.92 21.86
N ILE A 366 -4.22 3.32 20.70
CA ILE A 366 -3.30 3.43 19.55
C ILE A 366 -3.19 4.89 19.10
N ALA A 367 -4.31 5.56 18.84
CA ALA A 367 -4.33 6.96 18.41
C ALA A 367 -3.65 7.90 19.41
N GLU A 368 -3.82 7.66 20.71
CA GLU A 368 -3.16 8.42 21.77
C GLU A 368 -1.64 8.20 21.81
N SER A 369 -1.18 6.98 21.58
CA SER A 369 0.25 6.68 21.51
C SER A 369 0.94 7.40 20.34
N LEU A 370 0.25 7.57 19.21
CA LEU A 370 0.75 8.30 18.04
C LEU A 370 0.91 9.80 18.29
N VAL A 371 0.09 10.37 19.19
CA VAL A 371 0.23 11.78 19.63
C VAL A 371 1.41 11.94 20.58
N ALA A 372 1.60 11.00 21.51
CA ALA A 372 2.69 11.03 22.49
C ALA A 372 4.08 10.84 21.84
N GLY A 373 4.18 10.02 20.79
CA GLY A 373 5.43 9.77 20.06
C GLY A 373 5.98 11.00 19.31
N GLY A 374 5.14 11.99 18.99
CA GLY A 374 5.54 13.23 18.31
C GLY A 374 5.88 14.40 19.25
N ALA A 375 5.66 14.27 20.57
CA ALA A 375 5.76 15.36 21.54
C ALA A 375 7.13 15.48 22.22
N GLN A 376 8.13 14.65 21.88
CA GLN A 376 9.50 14.85 22.35
C GLN A 376 10.19 15.91 21.49
N THR A 377 9.93 17.18 21.81
CA THR A 377 10.84 18.26 21.45
C THR A 377 12.16 18.04 22.21
N PRO A 378 13.33 18.17 21.57
CA PRO A 378 14.58 18.21 22.31
C PRO A 378 14.53 19.45 23.22
N LYS A 379 14.68 19.23 24.53
CA LYS A 379 14.91 20.29 25.51
C LYS A 379 16.17 21.08 25.08
N PRO A 380 16.19 22.41 25.34
CA PRO A 380 17.10 23.34 24.68
C PRO A 380 18.58 23.07 24.96
#